data_AF-A0A3D5F757-F1
#
_entry.id   AF-A0A3D5F757-F1
#
_cell.length_a   1.000
_cell.length_b   1.000
_cell.length_c   1.000
_cell.angle_alpha   90.00
_cell.angle_beta   90.00
_cell.angle_gamma   90.00
#
_symmetry.space_group_name_H-M   'P 1'
#
loop_
_entity.id
_entity.type
_entity.pdbx_description
1 polymer ?
#
loop_
_entity_poly.entity_id
_entity_poly.type
_entity_poly.pdbx_seq_one_letter_code
_entity_poly.pdbx_strand_id
1 'polypeptide(L)'
;MGCQTAIAEKIVESGGDYLLALKGNQKELHDAVRNELAGAVNQEVICLEKHHGRGEARAYHVMDAASLVNRFPEWKGLKTIGVTLSYRQPKKGKASLEYRYYISSAALTKARFANAVRSHWAVENSLHWVLDVSMKEDECQIYRGNAAEILSGARKLALNMLRAETTRKTSVPRKQKRAHGSTDYLEKVLAAGLVALNEI
;
A
#
# COMPACT_ATOMS: atom_id res chain seq x y z
N MET A 1 6.14 3.70 0.97
CA MET A 1 7.47 3.28 0.48
C MET A 1 7.97 4.23 -0.59
N GLY A 2 9.25 4.61 -0.55
CA GLY A 2 9.87 5.42 -1.60
C GLY A 2 10.32 4.55 -2.77
N CYS A 3 10.11 5.02 -4.00
CA CYS A 3 10.80 4.48 -5.17
C CYS A 3 12.29 4.84 -5.03
N GLN A 4 13.15 3.88 -4.68
CA GLN A 4 14.58 4.07 -4.47
C GLN A 4 15.34 2.88 -5.07
N THR A 5 16.38 3.17 -5.83
CA THR A 5 17.22 2.18 -6.51
C THR A 5 17.90 1.23 -5.53
N ALA A 6 18.45 1.77 -4.43
CA ALA A 6 19.11 0.96 -3.40
C ALA A 6 18.16 -0.04 -2.70
N ILE A 7 16.87 0.29 -2.58
CA ILE A 7 15.87 -0.64 -2.03
C ILE A 7 15.53 -1.72 -3.05
N ALA A 8 15.34 -1.32 -4.32
CA ALA A 8 15.07 -2.25 -5.41
C ALA A 8 16.21 -3.28 -5.58
N GLU A 9 17.46 -2.83 -5.53
CA GLU A 9 18.66 -3.66 -5.59
C GLU A 9 18.68 -4.70 -4.46
N LYS A 10 18.49 -4.27 -3.20
CA LYS A 10 18.44 -5.19 -2.05
C LYS A 10 17.33 -6.24 -2.15
N ILE A 11 16.16 -5.85 -2.68
CA ILE A 11 15.02 -6.78 -2.86
C ILE A 11 15.40 -7.88 -3.85
N VAL A 12 15.98 -7.49 -4.99
CA VAL A 12 16.40 -8.44 -6.04
C VAL A 12 17.55 -9.34 -5.55
N GLU A 13 18.53 -8.77 -4.84
CA GLU A 13 19.64 -9.54 -4.24
C GLU A 13 19.16 -10.54 -3.19
N SER A 14 18.06 -10.24 -2.49
CA SER A 14 17.42 -11.15 -1.55
C SER A 14 16.51 -12.19 -2.23
N GLY A 15 16.49 -12.26 -3.57
CA GLY A 15 15.66 -13.17 -4.35
C GLY A 15 14.19 -12.79 -4.47
N GLY A 16 13.82 -11.58 -4.04
CA GLY A 16 12.47 -11.04 -4.16
C GLY A 16 12.25 -10.22 -5.43
N ASP A 17 10.99 -9.95 -5.73
CA ASP A 17 10.59 -9.03 -6.80
C ASP A 17 10.00 -7.74 -6.23
N TYR A 18 10.33 -6.60 -6.84
CA TYR A 18 9.75 -5.32 -6.46
C TYR A 18 8.61 -4.91 -7.41
N LEU A 19 7.64 -4.17 -6.85
CA LEU A 19 6.66 -3.38 -7.59
C LEU A 19 6.58 -2.00 -6.94
N LEU A 20 7.15 -0.99 -7.60
CA LEU A 20 7.32 0.35 -7.01
C LEU A 20 6.51 1.39 -7.79
N ALA A 21 5.79 2.23 -7.05
CA ALA A 21 5.07 3.37 -7.62
C ALA A 21 6.05 4.52 -7.89
N LEU A 22 6.08 4.99 -9.13
CA LEU A 22 6.86 6.17 -9.52
C LEU A 22 6.19 7.43 -8.96
N LYS A 23 6.99 8.27 -8.30
CA LYS A 23 6.56 9.58 -7.79
C LYS A 23 7.43 10.67 -8.41
N GLY A 24 7.02 11.94 -8.27
CA GLY A 24 7.70 13.09 -8.87
C GLY A 24 9.17 13.29 -8.46
N ASN A 25 9.69 12.52 -7.52
CA ASN A 25 11.11 12.49 -7.17
C ASN A 25 11.99 11.81 -8.24
N GLN A 26 11.41 11.09 -9.22
CA GLN A 26 12.13 10.46 -10.33
C GLN A 26 11.55 10.90 -11.67
N LYS A 27 11.72 12.19 -11.98
CA LYS A 27 11.03 12.84 -13.10
C LYS A 27 11.33 12.20 -14.46
N GLU A 28 12.60 11.91 -14.75
CA GLU A 28 13.00 11.35 -16.05
C GLU A 28 12.42 9.96 -16.32
N LEU A 29 12.51 9.06 -15.34
CA LEU A 29 11.93 7.72 -15.43
C LEU A 29 10.40 7.79 -15.51
N HIS A 30 9.79 8.64 -14.69
CA HIS A 30 8.35 8.86 -14.71
C HIS A 30 7.86 9.32 -16.08
N ASP A 31 8.53 10.30 -16.68
CA ASP A 31 8.15 10.84 -17.99
C ASP A 31 8.40 9.81 -19.11
N ALA A 32 9.47 9.03 -19.04
CA ALA A 32 9.73 7.95 -19.99
C ALA A 32 8.65 6.86 -19.93
N VAL A 33 8.32 6.36 -18.74
CA VAL A 33 7.26 5.36 -18.52
C VAL A 33 5.89 5.89 -18.94
N ARG A 34 5.60 7.16 -18.64
CA ARG A 34 4.38 7.82 -19.09
C ARG A 34 4.25 7.85 -20.61
N ASN A 35 5.34 8.18 -21.32
CA ASN A 35 5.33 8.28 -22.78
C ASN A 35 5.16 6.91 -23.44
N GLU A 36 5.84 5.88 -22.93
CA GLU A 36 5.69 4.49 -23.39
C GLU A 36 4.25 3.99 -23.23
N LEU A 37 3.64 4.26 -22.08
CA LEU A 37 2.28 3.79 -21.77
C LEU A 37 1.17 4.66 -22.39
N ALA A 38 1.48 5.84 -22.93
CA ALA A 38 0.49 6.79 -23.44
C ALA A 38 -0.38 6.19 -24.55
N GLY A 39 0.22 5.39 -25.45
CA GLY A 39 -0.50 4.75 -26.55
C GLY A 39 -1.53 3.72 -26.08
N ALA A 40 -1.17 2.92 -25.07
CA ALA A 40 -2.01 1.84 -24.57
C ALA A 40 -3.14 2.32 -23.65
N VAL A 41 -2.92 3.41 -22.91
CA VAL A 41 -3.93 4.05 -22.06
C VAL A 41 -5.12 4.57 -22.86
N ASN A 42 -4.90 5.05 -24.09
CA ASN A 42 -5.95 5.62 -24.93
C ASN A 42 -6.95 4.59 -25.48
N GLN A 43 -6.64 3.29 -25.43
CA GLN A 43 -7.47 2.23 -26.00
C GLN A 43 -8.33 1.50 -24.97
N GLU A 44 -8.18 1.78 -23.67
CA GLU A 44 -8.78 0.97 -22.62
C GLU A 44 -10.15 1.47 -22.16
N VAL A 45 -11.11 0.54 -22.11
CA VAL A 45 -12.47 0.79 -21.58
C VAL A 45 -12.41 0.79 -20.05
N ILE A 46 -12.75 1.92 -19.45
CA ILE A 46 -12.81 2.08 -17.99
C ILE A 46 -14.04 1.33 -17.46
N CYS A 47 -13.82 0.22 -16.75
CA CYS A 47 -14.90 -0.52 -16.09
C CYS A 47 -15.32 0.19 -14.79
N LEU A 48 -16.55 0.70 -14.76
CA LEU A 48 -17.14 1.38 -13.60
C LEU A 48 -17.64 0.38 -12.56
N GLU A 49 -17.00 0.35 -11.39
CA GLU A 49 -17.51 -0.37 -10.23
C GLU A 49 -18.29 0.60 -9.31
N LYS A 50 -19.54 0.27 -8.98
CA LYS A 50 -20.33 1.03 -8.00
C LYS A 50 -20.18 0.38 -6.63
N HIS A 51 -19.54 1.07 -5.69
CA HIS A 51 -19.42 0.61 -4.31
C HIS A 51 -20.02 1.65 -3.34
N HIS A 52 -21.01 1.24 -2.54
CA HIS A 52 -21.66 2.05 -1.49
C HIS A 52 -22.07 3.48 -1.92
N GLY A 53 -22.59 3.64 -3.15
CA GLY A 53 -23.08 4.92 -3.66
C GLY A 53 -21.99 5.91 -4.11
N ARG A 54 -20.75 5.45 -4.25
CA ARG A 54 -19.65 6.15 -4.95
C ARG A 54 -19.30 5.36 -6.21
N GLY A 55 -19.14 6.05 -7.34
CA GLY A 55 -18.59 5.44 -8.55
C GLY A 55 -17.08 5.51 -8.49
N GLU A 56 -16.42 4.37 -8.35
CA GLU A 56 -14.98 4.24 -8.45
C GLU A 56 -14.67 3.27 -9.58
N ALA A 57 -13.94 3.73 -10.59
CA ALA A 57 -13.48 2.86 -11.66
C ALA A 57 -11.97 2.74 -11.60
N ARG A 58 -11.46 1.53 -11.83
CA ARG A 58 -10.03 1.30 -11.94
C ARG A 58 -9.72 0.54 -13.22
N ALA A 59 -8.72 1.00 -13.94
CA ALA A 59 -8.16 0.31 -15.09
C ALA A 59 -6.67 0.10 -14.87
N TYR A 60 -6.14 -0.97 -15.47
CA TYR A 60 -4.79 -1.44 -15.24
C TYR A 60 -4.18 -1.81 -16.58
N HIS A 61 -3.03 -1.23 -16.88
CA HIS A 61 -2.27 -1.56 -18.06
C HIS A 61 -0.84 -1.93 -17.71
N VAL A 62 -0.27 -2.87 -18.46
CA VAL A 62 1.05 -3.44 -18.21
C VAL A 62 1.73 -3.67 -19.55
N MET A 63 3.01 -3.29 -19.64
CA MET A 63 3.86 -3.48 -20.81
C MET A 63 5.23 -3.99 -20.39
N ASP A 64 5.92 -4.66 -21.32
CA ASP A 64 7.31 -5.02 -21.15
C ASP A 64 8.21 -3.77 -21.11
N ALA A 65 9.27 -3.80 -20.32
CA ALA A 65 10.15 -2.67 -20.10
C ALA A 65 11.39 -2.65 -21.02
N ALA A 66 11.51 -3.53 -22.01
CA ALA A 66 12.72 -3.72 -22.83
C ALA A 66 13.31 -2.43 -23.41
N SER A 67 12.46 -1.49 -23.85
CA SER A 67 12.85 -0.17 -24.35
C SER A 67 13.51 0.71 -23.30
N LEU A 68 13.19 0.52 -22.02
CA LEU A 68 13.63 1.34 -20.89
C LEU A 68 14.82 0.72 -20.13
N VAL A 69 15.05 -0.59 -20.22
CA VAL A 69 16.13 -1.28 -19.50
C VAL A 69 17.51 -0.67 -19.83
N ASN A 70 17.77 -0.42 -21.10
CA ASN A 70 19.06 0.16 -21.54
C ASN A 70 19.21 1.62 -21.15
N ARG A 71 18.10 2.34 -20.98
CA ARG A 71 18.08 3.76 -20.63
C ARG A 71 18.23 4.00 -19.14
N PHE A 72 17.79 3.05 -18.32
CA PHE A 72 17.78 3.15 -16.86
C PHE A 72 18.40 1.89 -16.21
N PRO A 73 19.70 1.64 -16.43
CA PRO A 73 20.40 0.44 -15.95
C PRO A 73 20.48 0.36 -14.42
N GLU A 74 20.26 1.47 -13.71
CA GLU A 74 20.24 1.52 -12.25
C GLU A 74 19.08 0.73 -11.63
N TRP A 75 18.05 0.40 -12.41
CA TRP A 75 16.93 -0.46 -11.99
C TRP A 75 17.22 -1.91 -12.30
N LYS A 76 18.01 -2.55 -11.42
CA LYS A 76 18.38 -3.96 -11.56
C LYS A 76 17.14 -4.84 -11.73
N GLY A 77 17.14 -5.63 -12.81
CA GLY A 77 16.11 -6.61 -13.08
C GLY A 77 14.78 -6.04 -13.57
N LEU A 78 14.71 -4.77 -13.98
CA LEU A 78 13.51 -4.15 -14.57
C LEU A 78 13.00 -4.99 -15.76
N LYS A 79 11.76 -5.49 -15.65
CA LYS A 79 11.11 -6.28 -16.71
C LYS A 79 9.78 -5.71 -17.15
N THR A 80 9.07 -5.01 -16.28
CA THR A 80 7.69 -4.62 -16.56
C THR A 80 7.39 -3.23 -16.05
N ILE A 81 6.65 -2.47 -16.86
CA ILE A 81 6.07 -1.17 -16.50
C ILE A 81 4.56 -1.29 -16.48
N GLY A 82 3.91 -0.49 -15.63
CA GLY A 82 2.46 -0.51 -15.55
C GLY A 82 1.86 0.81 -15.13
N VAL A 83 0.58 0.99 -15.41
CA VAL A 83 -0.20 2.15 -14.99
C VAL A 83 -1.52 1.69 -14.39
N THR A 84 -1.88 2.34 -13.29
CA THR A 84 -3.22 2.26 -12.71
C THR A 84 -3.93 3.57 -12.97
N LEU A 85 -5.12 3.49 -13.56
CA LEU A 85 -6.04 4.59 -13.67
C LEU A 85 -7.07 4.47 -12.55
N SER A 86 -7.34 5.57 -11.86
CA SER A 86 -8.38 5.64 -10.84
C SER A 86 -9.30 6.81 -11.16
N TYR A 87 -10.54 6.51 -11.52
CA TYR A 87 -11.60 7.50 -11.66
C TYR A 87 -12.48 7.48 -10.43
N ARG A 88 -12.68 8.65 -9.82
CA ARG A 88 -13.53 8.81 -8.66
C ARG A 88 -14.55 9.91 -8.91
N GLN A 89 -15.83 9.57 -8.82
CA GLN A 89 -16.92 10.51 -8.89
C GLN A 89 -17.66 10.60 -7.54
N PRO A 90 -17.42 11.66 -6.75
CA PRO A 90 -18.18 11.89 -5.53
C PRO A 90 -19.61 12.37 -5.87
N LYS A 91 -20.56 12.14 -4.95
CA LYS A 91 -21.96 12.65 -5.09
C LYS A 91 -22.05 14.18 -5.15
N LYS A 92 -21.07 14.88 -4.58
CA LYS A 92 -20.90 16.34 -4.63
C LYS A 92 -19.42 16.64 -4.85
N GLY A 93 -19.09 17.47 -5.84
CA GLY A 93 -17.72 17.85 -6.18
C GLY A 93 -17.32 17.45 -7.61
N LYS A 94 -16.09 17.81 -7.98
CA LYS A 94 -15.52 17.48 -9.30
C LYS A 94 -15.10 16.01 -9.34
N ALA A 95 -15.30 15.37 -10.49
CA ALA A 95 -14.70 14.06 -10.74
C ALA A 95 -13.17 14.19 -10.79
N SER A 96 -12.46 13.20 -10.24
CA SER A 96 -11.01 13.12 -10.31
C SER A 96 -10.58 11.89 -11.12
N LEU A 97 -9.61 12.09 -11.99
CA LEU A 97 -8.93 11.03 -12.73
C LEU A 97 -7.46 11.08 -12.36
N GLU A 98 -6.96 10.00 -11.76
CA GLU A 98 -5.59 9.88 -11.30
C GLU A 98 -4.87 8.76 -12.03
N TYR A 99 -3.68 9.05 -12.53
CA TYR A 99 -2.76 8.08 -13.12
C TYR A 99 -1.63 7.81 -12.13
N ARG A 100 -1.34 6.52 -11.90
CA ARG A 100 -0.18 6.10 -11.12
C ARG A 100 0.65 5.12 -11.93
N TYR A 101 1.91 5.46 -12.15
CA TYR A 101 2.86 4.64 -12.91
C TYR A 101 3.70 3.78 -11.98
N TYR A 102 4.09 2.61 -12.45
CA TYR A 102 4.81 1.60 -11.69
C TYR A 102 5.89 0.94 -12.52
N ILE A 103 6.91 0.45 -11.83
CA ILE A 103 7.98 -0.38 -12.37
C ILE A 103 8.09 -1.68 -11.57
N SER A 104 8.50 -2.76 -12.23
CA SER A 104 8.57 -4.10 -11.65
C SER A 104 9.77 -4.90 -12.16
N SER A 105 10.40 -5.66 -11.28
CA SER A 105 11.42 -6.65 -11.64
C SER A 105 10.85 -7.99 -12.12
N ALA A 106 9.60 -8.27 -11.76
CA ALA A 106 8.87 -9.44 -12.23
C ALA A 106 8.25 -9.16 -13.60
N ALA A 107 8.21 -10.19 -14.45
CA ALA A 107 7.31 -10.21 -15.60
C ALA A 107 5.87 -10.39 -15.08
N LEU A 108 5.05 -9.33 -15.18
CA LEU A 108 3.69 -9.33 -14.64
C LEU A 108 2.64 -9.39 -15.75
N THR A 109 1.63 -10.24 -15.55
CA THR A 109 0.37 -10.13 -16.30
C THR A 109 -0.48 -9.02 -15.71
N LYS A 110 -1.41 -8.47 -16.50
CA LYS A 110 -2.39 -7.47 -16.04
C LYS A 110 -3.12 -7.90 -14.76
N ALA A 111 -3.51 -9.16 -14.65
CA ALA A 111 -4.20 -9.69 -13.47
C ALA A 111 -3.30 -9.72 -12.21
N ARG A 112 -2.05 -10.17 -12.35
CA ARG A 112 -1.08 -10.17 -11.23
C ARG A 112 -0.74 -8.76 -10.79
N PHE A 113 -0.53 -7.84 -11.74
CA PHE A 113 -0.30 -6.43 -11.46
C PHE A 113 -1.48 -5.79 -10.72
N ALA A 114 -2.72 -5.98 -11.21
CA ALA A 114 -3.91 -5.46 -10.56
C ALA A 114 -4.09 -6.02 -9.13
N ASN A 115 -3.78 -7.30 -8.91
CA ASN A 115 -3.79 -7.88 -7.57
C ASN A 115 -2.70 -7.26 -6.68
N ALA A 116 -1.46 -7.21 -7.13
CA ALA A 116 -0.34 -6.65 -6.37
C ALA A 116 -0.58 -5.18 -5.97
N VAL A 117 -1.05 -4.36 -6.91
CA VAL A 117 -1.42 -2.97 -6.63
C VAL A 117 -2.54 -2.91 -5.59
N ARG A 118 -3.63 -3.66 -5.77
CA ARG A 118 -4.74 -3.66 -4.80
C ARG A 118 -4.31 -4.11 -3.40
N SER A 119 -3.50 -5.16 -3.32
CA SER A 119 -2.95 -5.68 -2.07
C SER A 119 -2.05 -4.64 -1.39
N HIS A 120 -1.21 -3.94 -2.15
CA HIS A 120 -0.40 -2.84 -1.62
C HIS A 120 -1.28 -1.71 -1.03
N TRP A 121 -2.32 -1.29 -1.75
CA TRP A 121 -3.29 -0.30 -1.25
C TRP A 121 -4.05 -0.78 -0.02
N ALA A 122 -4.36 -2.07 0.06
CA ALA A 122 -5.01 -2.65 1.23
C ALA A 122 -4.11 -2.58 2.46
N VAL A 123 -2.80 -2.80 2.31
CA VAL A 123 -1.83 -2.64 3.42
C VAL A 123 -1.79 -1.19 3.89
N GLU A 124 -1.68 -0.23 2.98
CA GLU A 124 -1.64 1.19 3.34
C GLU A 124 -2.91 1.63 4.10
N ASN A 125 -4.08 1.27 3.57
CA ASN A 125 -5.36 1.65 4.16
C ASN A 125 -5.67 0.91 5.46
N SER A 126 -5.32 -0.39 5.54
CA SER A 126 -5.66 -1.20 6.70
C SER A 126 -4.63 -1.05 7.81
N LEU A 127 -3.34 -0.92 7.52
CA LEU A 127 -2.30 -0.84 8.53
C LEU A 127 -1.87 0.59 8.79
N HIS A 128 -1.23 1.23 7.82
CA HIS A 128 -0.57 2.53 8.00
C HIS A 128 -1.55 3.61 8.45
N TRP A 129 -2.66 3.78 7.75
CA TRP A 129 -3.68 4.76 8.16
C TRP A 129 -4.21 4.54 9.59
N VAL A 130 -4.36 3.26 9.99
CA VAL A 130 -4.84 2.94 11.34
C VAL A 130 -3.76 3.25 12.38
N LEU A 131 -2.49 3.00 12.08
CA LEU A 131 -1.38 3.37 12.95
C LEU A 131 -1.28 4.90 13.11
N ASP A 132 -1.33 5.62 11.99
CA ASP A 132 -1.20 7.07 11.96
C ASP A 132 -2.34 7.73 12.74
N VAL A 133 -3.60 7.38 12.42
CA VAL A 133 -4.79 8.05 12.95
C VAL A 133 -5.29 7.46 14.26
N SER A 134 -5.38 6.12 14.36
CA SER A 134 -5.96 5.47 15.56
C SER A 134 -4.91 5.20 16.64
N MET A 135 -3.65 4.91 16.26
CA MET A 135 -2.55 4.73 17.21
C MET A 135 -1.71 6.01 17.41
N LYS A 136 -2.09 7.12 16.75
CA LYS A 136 -1.46 8.45 16.89
C LYS A 136 0.05 8.38 16.65
N GLU A 137 0.48 7.61 15.64
CA GLU A 137 1.89 7.47 15.30
C GLU A 137 2.49 8.80 14.83
N ASP A 138 1.77 9.55 13.98
CA ASP A 138 2.19 10.87 13.49
C ASP A 138 2.27 11.94 14.59
N GLU A 139 1.41 11.85 15.61
CA GLU A 139 1.41 12.79 16.73
C GLU A 139 2.57 12.53 17.72
N CYS A 140 3.28 11.41 17.57
CA CYS A 140 4.32 10.99 18.50
C CYS A 140 5.72 11.42 18.04
N GLN A 141 6.14 12.58 18.51
CA GLN A 141 7.47 13.12 18.25
C GLN A 141 8.51 12.51 19.20
N ILE A 142 9.04 11.33 18.85
CA ILE A 142 10.10 10.65 19.59
C ILE A 142 11.38 10.56 18.75
N TYR A 143 12.50 11.07 19.29
CA TYR A 143 13.77 11.20 18.55
C TYR A 143 14.96 10.51 19.22
N ARG A 144 14.72 9.70 20.26
CA ARG A 144 15.79 9.11 21.07
C ARG A 144 16.15 7.71 20.60
N GLY A 145 17.34 7.55 20.00
CA GLY A 145 17.89 6.24 19.61
C GLY A 145 16.89 5.42 18.80
N ASN A 146 16.72 4.15 19.16
CA ASN A 146 15.81 3.22 18.47
C ASN A 146 14.34 3.31 18.96
N ALA A 147 13.98 4.33 19.75
CA ALA A 147 12.67 4.38 20.38
C ALA A 147 11.51 4.48 19.38
N ALA A 148 11.71 5.13 18.23
CA ALA A 148 10.72 5.20 17.15
C ALA A 148 10.42 3.80 16.58
N GLU A 149 11.44 3.00 16.31
CA GLU A 149 11.29 1.64 15.77
C GLU A 149 10.63 0.70 16.79
N ILE A 150 11.09 0.75 18.05
CA ILE A 150 10.53 -0.05 19.15
C ILE A 150 9.04 0.26 19.33
N LEU A 151 8.69 1.55 19.37
CA LEU A 151 7.32 1.98 19.57
C LEU A 151 6.42 1.63 18.37
N SER A 152 6.93 1.72 17.13
CA SER A 152 6.22 1.26 15.95
C SER A 152 5.92 -0.25 16.02
N GLY A 153 6.90 -1.06 16.46
CA GLY A 153 6.71 -2.48 16.72
C GLY A 153 5.63 -2.76 17.77
N ALA A 154 5.69 -2.06 18.91
CA ALA A 154 4.71 -2.18 19.98
C ALA A 154 3.29 -1.79 19.53
N ARG A 155 3.14 -0.72 18.74
CA ARG A 155 1.84 -0.32 18.15
C ARG A 155 1.28 -1.38 17.21
N LYS A 156 2.11 -1.96 16.34
CA LYS A 156 1.69 -3.03 15.43
C LYS A 156 1.23 -4.25 16.20
N LEU A 157 1.97 -4.63 17.25
CA LEU A 157 1.57 -5.72 18.15
C LEU A 157 0.21 -5.43 18.79
N ALA A 158 0.06 -4.28 19.44
CA ALA A 158 -1.20 -3.88 20.08
C ALA A 158 -2.37 -3.84 19.08
N LEU A 159 -2.14 -3.35 17.86
CA LEU A 159 -3.17 -3.31 16.81
C LEU A 159 -3.63 -4.72 16.42
N ASN A 160 -2.69 -5.66 16.27
CA ASN A 160 -3.01 -7.05 15.96
C ASN A 160 -3.81 -7.70 17.08
N MET A 161 -3.45 -7.49 18.35
CA MET A 161 -4.21 -7.98 19.51
C MET A 161 -5.63 -7.40 19.55
N LEU A 162 -5.77 -6.09 19.30
CA LEU A 162 -7.09 -5.43 19.23
C LEU A 162 -7.96 -5.94 18.07
N ARG A 163 -7.34 -6.43 17.00
CA ARG A 163 -8.05 -7.05 15.85
C ARG A 163 -8.48 -8.48 16.15
N ALA A 164 -7.63 -9.25 16.82
CA ALA A 164 -7.90 -10.64 17.20
C ALA A 164 -9.09 -10.74 18.18
N GLU A 165 -9.29 -9.74 19.03
CA GLU A 165 -10.45 -9.70 19.93
C GLU A 165 -11.73 -9.41 19.15
N THR A 166 -12.60 -10.41 18.96
CA THR A 166 -13.80 -10.31 18.10
C THR A 166 -15.13 -10.24 18.85
N THR A 167 -15.13 -10.33 20.20
CA THR A 167 -16.36 -10.34 21.02
C THR A 167 -17.28 -9.16 20.72
N ARG A 168 -16.71 -8.01 20.31
CA ARG A 168 -17.50 -6.86 19.84
C ARG A 168 -16.93 -6.23 18.57
N LYS A 169 -17.78 -6.12 17.55
CA LYS A 169 -17.49 -5.42 16.29
C LYS A 169 -17.52 -3.90 16.48
N THR A 170 -16.44 -3.33 16.99
CA THR A 170 -16.27 -1.88 17.19
C THR A 170 -14.94 -1.38 16.61
N SER A 171 -14.81 -0.06 16.44
CA SER A 171 -13.59 0.56 15.89
C SER A 171 -12.39 0.46 16.84
N VAL A 172 -11.18 0.52 16.29
CA VAL A 172 -9.92 0.46 17.05
C VAL A 172 -9.89 1.50 18.20
N PRO A 173 -10.24 2.78 18.00
CA PRO A 173 -10.30 3.75 19.10
C PRO A 173 -11.28 3.38 20.22
N ARG A 174 -12.43 2.78 19.89
CA ARG A 174 -13.39 2.31 20.88
C ARG A 174 -12.86 1.13 21.67
N LYS A 175 -12.16 0.20 21.02
CA LYS A 175 -11.50 -0.91 21.71
C LYS A 175 -10.39 -0.41 22.64
N GLN A 176 -9.55 0.52 22.20
CA GLN A 176 -8.52 1.15 23.06
C GLN A 176 -9.15 1.82 24.30
N LYS A 177 -10.19 2.64 24.12
CA LYS A 177 -10.87 3.30 25.23
C LYS A 177 -11.43 2.31 26.25
N ARG A 178 -11.97 1.18 25.78
CA ARG A 178 -12.50 0.12 26.65
C ARG A 178 -11.38 -0.63 27.37
N ALA A 179 -10.29 -0.93 26.69
CA ALA A 179 -9.14 -1.60 27.30
C ALA A 179 -8.52 -0.72 28.39
N HIS A 180 -8.51 0.60 28.18
CA HIS A 180 -8.09 1.55 29.20
C HIS A 180 -9.04 1.62 30.41
N GLY A 181 -10.35 1.48 30.19
CA GLY A 181 -11.37 1.61 31.24
C GLY A 181 -11.82 0.30 31.90
N SER A 182 -11.32 -0.86 31.49
CA SER A 182 -11.75 -2.17 32.00
C SER A 182 -10.63 -3.20 31.87
N THR A 183 -10.11 -3.65 33.02
CA THR A 183 -9.09 -4.72 33.10
C THR A 183 -9.59 -6.01 32.46
N ASP A 184 -10.83 -6.42 32.73
CA ASP A 184 -11.43 -7.61 32.12
C ASP A 184 -11.42 -7.56 30.59
N TYR A 185 -11.65 -6.38 30.00
CA TYR A 185 -11.59 -6.24 28.55
C TYR A 185 -10.16 -6.22 28.03
N LEU A 186 -9.22 -5.61 28.77
CA LEU A 186 -7.79 -5.66 28.43
C LEU A 186 -7.28 -7.12 28.43
N GLU A 187 -7.64 -7.92 29.44
CA GLU A 187 -7.28 -9.34 29.50
C GLU A 187 -7.81 -10.12 28.29
N LYS A 188 -9.05 -9.86 27.85
CA LYS A 188 -9.60 -10.48 26.63
C LYS A 188 -8.80 -10.13 25.38
N VAL A 189 -8.36 -8.87 25.27
CA VAL A 189 -7.52 -8.42 24.15
C VAL A 189 -6.16 -9.13 24.18
N LEU A 190 -5.51 -9.21 25.35
CA LEU A 190 -4.23 -9.88 25.51
C LEU A 190 -4.34 -11.38 25.23
N ALA A 191 -5.36 -12.05 25.78
CA ALA A 191 -5.59 -13.48 25.55
C ALA A 191 -5.82 -13.79 24.07
N ALA A 192 -6.71 -13.03 23.39
CA ALA A 192 -6.95 -13.20 21.95
C ALA A 192 -5.68 -12.95 21.12
N GLY A 193 -4.90 -11.94 21.50
CA GLY A 193 -3.64 -11.61 20.87
C GLY A 193 -2.58 -12.70 20.99
N LEU A 194 -2.40 -13.27 22.19
CA LEU A 194 -1.43 -14.32 22.46
C LEU A 194 -1.79 -15.63 21.76
N VAL A 195 -3.08 -15.97 21.69
CA VAL A 195 -3.56 -17.12 20.90
C VAL A 195 -3.21 -16.94 19.43
N ALA A 196 -3.52 -15.78 18.85
CA ALA A 196 -3.23 -15.50 17.45
C ALA A 196 -1.72 -15.49 17.12
N LEU A 197 -0.85 -15.23 18.09
CA LEU A 197 0.61 -15.30 17.91
C LEU A 197 1.14 -16.73 17.92
N ASN A 198 0.49 -17.64 18.64
CA ASN A 198 0.87 -19.05 18.70
C ASN A 198 0.38 -19.88 17.49
N GLU A 199 -0.47 -19.29 16.66
CA GLU A 199 -1.00 -19.91 15.42
C GLU A 199 -0.19 -19.55 14.16
N ILE A 200 0.89 -18.77 14.30
CA ILE A 200 1.81 -18.35 13.22
C ILE A 200 3.08 -19.19 13.26
#